data_AF-A0A4Z0ETI7-F1
#
_entry.id   AF-A0A4Z0ETI7-F1
#
_cell.length_a   1.000
_cell.length_b   1.000
_cell.length_c   1.000
_cell.angle_alpha   90.00
_cell.angle_beta   90.00
_cell.angle_gamma   90.00
#
_symmetry.space_group_name_H-M   'P 1'
#
loop_
_entity.id
_entity.type
_entity.pdbx_description
1 polymer ?
#
loop_
_entity_poly.entity_id
_entity_poly.type
_entity_poly.pdbx_seq_one_letter_code
_entity_poly.pdbx_strand_id
1 'polypeptide(L)'
;MALTYLTSGLQFDFTAATVQSPEDQLAYATRLSEVENALLCQAFGGQVPQPGSQQRLQRYLNGEISRAEAFQPLYSVGQHRTN
;
A
#
# COMPACT_ATOMS: atom_id res chain seq x y z
N MET A 1 -2.71 14.80 6.21
CA MET A 1 -1.26 14.95 5.98
C MET A 1 -0.55 13.79 6.67
N ALA A 2 -0.40 12.67 5.98
CA ALA A 2 0.35 11.51 6.45
C ALA A 2 1.00 10.89 5.21
N LEU A 3 2.22 10.36 5.35
CA LEU A 3 3.18 9.92 4.30
C LEU A 3 4.34 10.87 3.96
N THR A 4 4.71 11.81 4.82
CA THR A 4 6.00 12.54 4.66
C THR A 4 7.20 11.84 5.32
N TYR A 5 6.99 10.69 5.99
CA TYR A 5 7.99 10.09 6.88
C TYR A 5 8.58 8.75 6.40
N LEU A 6 8.17 8.25 5.23
CA LEU A 6 8.94 7.18 4.59
C LEU A 6 10.18 7.82 3.97
N THR A 7 11.33 7.21 4.23
CA THR A 7 12.69 7.65 3.90
C THR A 7 12.77 8.38 2.55
N SER A 8 13.71 9.32 2.38
CA SER A 8 13.83 10.20 1.20
C SER A 8 13.90 9.53 -0.19
N GLY A 9 13.80 8.19 -0.29
CA GLY A 9 13.66 7.43 -1.53
C GLY A 9 12.30 6.72 -1.74
N LEU A 10 11.36 6.75 -0.80
CA LEU A 10 10.05 6.07 -0.89
C LEU A 10 8.89 7.05 -0.70
N GLN A 11 8.76 7.97 -1.64
CA GLN A 11 7.63 8.89 -1.67
C GLN A 11 6.48 8.25 -2.46
N PHE A 12 5.51 7.68 -1.75
CA PHE A 12 4.26 7.23 -2.37
C PHE A 12 3.34 8.42 -2.55
N ASP A 13 3.13 8.82 -3.81
CA ASP A 13 2.11 9.79 -4.17
C ASP A 13 0.84 9.02 -4.55
N PHE A 14 -0.08 8.88 -3.59
CA PHE A 14 -1.39 8.29 -3.82
C PHE A 14 -2.37 9.40 -4.19
N THR A 15 -3.00 9.27 -5.36
CA THR A 15 -4.07 10.18 -5.73
C THR A 15 -5.32 9.81 -4.93
N ALA A 16 -5.91 10.79 -4.26
CA ALA A 16 -7.19 10.59 -3.61
C ALA A 16 -8.21 10.14 -4.67
N ALA A 17 -8.84 8.98 -4.45
CA ALA A 17 -9.93 8.55 -5.32
C ALA A 17 -11.04 9.61 -5.30
N THR A 18 -11.74 9.78 -6.42
CA THR A 18 -12.91 10.65 -6.49
C THR A 18 -14.06 9.97 -5.76
N VAL A 19 -14.05 10.05 -4.43
CA VAL A 19 -15.00 9.32 -3.59
C VAL A 19 -16.35 10.05 -3.54
N GLN A 20 -17.41 9.39 -4.01
CA GLN A 20 -18.71 10.02 -4.22
C GLN A 20 -19.68 9.90 -3.03
N SER A 21 -19.53 8.89 -2.17
CA SER A 21 -20.42 8.65 -1.02
C SER A 21 -19.66 8.65 0.33
N PRO A 22 -20.34 8.98 1.46
CA PRO A 22 -19.73 8.89 2.79
C PRO A 22 -19.24 7.47 3.16
N GLU A 23 -19.95 6.44 2.70
CA GLU A 23 -19.57 5.03 2.91
C GLU A 23 -18.29 4.70 2.16
N ASP A 24 -18.17 5.18 0.92
CA ASP A 24 -16.94 5.02 0.14
C ASP A 24 -15.79 5.82 0.76
N GLN A 25 -16.06 6.97 1.42
CA GLN A 25 -15.02 7.75 2.09
C GLN A 25 -14.47 7.00 3.30
N LEU A 26 -15.36 6.37 4.07
CA LEU A 26 -14.96 5.52 5.19
C LEU A 26 -14.18 4.28 4.71
N ALA A 27 -14.63 3.64 3.62
CA ALA A 27 -13.94 2.52 3.02
C ALA A 27 -12.54 2.94 2.50
N TYR A 28 -12.44 4.08 1.82
CA TYR A 28 -11.17 4.62 1.35
C TYR A 28 -10.22 4.92 2.52
N ALA A 29 -10.70 5.59 3.58
CA ALA A 29 -9.89 5.88 4.75
C ALA A 29 -9.36 4.61 5.43
N THR A 30 -10.22 3.58 5.53
CA THR A 30 -9.83 2.27 6.08
C THR A 30 -8.72 1.63 5.24
N ARG A 31 -8.89 1.59 3.91
CA ARG A 31 -7.89 1.04 2.99
C ARG A 31 -6.58 1.84 3.04
N LEU A 32 -6.65 3.16 3.17
CA LEU A 32 -5.48 4.03 3.30
C LEU A 32 -4.67 3.67 4.55
N SER A 33 -5.32 3.55 5.71
CA SER A 33 -4.65 3.16 6.94
C SER A 33 -3.99 1.78 6.85
N GLU A 34 -4.59 0.82 6.14
CA GLU A 34 -3.97 -0.48 5.90
C GLU A 34 -2.72 -0.39 5.02
N VAL A 35 -2.77 0.40 3.95
CA VAL A 35 -1.63 0.64 3.06
C VAL A 35 -0.48 1.31 3.81
N GLU A 36 -0.77 2.36 4.57
CA GLU A 36 0.22 3.07 5.40
C GLU A 36 0.90 2.11 6.38
N ASN A 37 0.10 1.30 7.10
CA ASN A 37 0.63 0.32 8.05
C ASN A 37 1.54 -0.71 7.39
N ALA A 38 1.16 -1.26 6.23
CA ALA A 38 1.99 -2.23 5.53
C ALA A 38 3.31 -1.63 5.03
N LEU A 39 3.27 -0.40 4.49
CA LEU A 39 4.48 0.30 4.06
C LEU A 39 5.41 0.61 5.24
N LEU A 40 4.85 1.01 6.39
CA LEU A 40 5.62 1.18 7.63
C LEU A 40 6.26 -0.13 8.08
N CYS A 41 5.53 -1.24 8.08
CA CYS A 41 6.08 -2.56 8.41
C CYS A 41 7.23 -2.96 7.49
N GLN A 42 7.14 -2.68 6.18
CA GLN A 42 8.24 -2.94 5.25
C GLN A 42 9.45 -2.06 5.55
N ALA A 43 9.24 -0.77 5.80
CA ALA A 43 10.32 0.15 6.13
C ALA A 43 11.04 -0.26 7.42
N PHE A 44 10.30 -0.63 8.48
CA PHE A 44 10.89 -1.17 9.71
C PHE A 44 11.61 -2.50 9.50
N GLY A 45 11.12 -3.34 8.58
CA GLY A 45 11.79 -4.57 8.16
C GLY A 45 12.98 -4.37 7.23
N GLY A 46 13.36 -3.11 6.92
CA GLY A 46 14.43 -2.79 5.97
C GLY A 46 14.12 -3.21 4.52
N GLN A 47 12.85 -3.50 4.21
CA GLN A 47 12.41 -3.89 2.89
C GLN A 47 11.97 -2.68 2.08
N VAL A 48 12.29 -2.72 0.79
CA VAL A 48 11.85 -1.73 -0.18
C VAL A 48 10.66 -2.33 -0.94
N PRO A 49 9.52 -1.61 -1.04
CA PRO A 49 8.41 -2.03 -1.87
C PRO A 49 8.85 -2.33 -3.30
N GLN A 50 8.34 -3.43 -3.86
CA GLN A 50 8.70 -3.87 -5.21
C GLN A 50 8.24 -2.85 -6.28
N PRO A 51 8.91 -2.80 -7.46
CA PRO A 51 8.42 -2.07 -8.61
C PRO A 51 6.95 -2.44 -8.93
N GLY A 52 6.09 -1.43 -9.09
CA GLY A 52 4.64 -1.64 -9.32
C GLY A 52 3.79 -1.78 -8.05
N SER A 53 4.38 -1.78 -6.85
CA SER A 53 3.63 -1.77 -5.59
C SER A 53 2.73 -0.55 -5.48
N GLN A 54 3.20 0.65 -5.87
CA GLN A 54 2.40 1.87 -5.85
C GLN A 54 1.13 1.76 -6.70
N GLN A 55 1.25 1.32 -7.96
CA GLN A 55 0.09 1.16 -8.84
C GLN A 55 -0.90 0.16 -8.26
N ARG A 56 -0.42 -0.95 -7.69
CA ARG A 56 -1.28 -1.96 -7.10
C ARG A 56 -2.00 -1.45 -5.85
N LEU A 57 -1.29 -0.76 -4.96
CA LEU A 57 -1.86 -0.16 -3.76
C LEU A 57 -2.85 0.96 -4.13
N GLN A 58 -2.60 1.74 -5.18
CA GLN A 58 -3.56 2.72 -5.70
C GLN A 58 -4.86 2.04 -6.15
N ARG A 59 -4.77 0.94 -6.91
CA ARG A 59 -5.96 0.16 -7.32
C ARG A 59 -6.72 -0.40 -6.12
N TYR A 60 -6.01 -0.79 -5.06
CA TYR A 60 -6.65 -1.18 -3.80
C TYR A 60 -7.39 -0.02 -3.14
N LEU A 61 -6.75 1.15 -3.02
CA LEU A 61 -7.37 2.36 -2.47
C LEU A 61 -8.67 2.71 -3.23
N ASN A 62 -8.63 2.60 -4.56
CA ASN A 62 -9.77 2.79 -5.46
C ASN A 62 -10.86 1.69 -5.33
N GLY A 63 -10.59 0.58 -4.62
CA GLY A 63 -11.51 -0.55 -4.48
C GLY A 63 -11.59 -1.45 -5.71
N GLU A 64 -10.66 -1.34 -6.65
CA GLU A 64 -10.64 -2.11 -7.90
C GLU A 64 -10.15 -3.56 -7.70
N ILE A 65 -9.38 -3.80 -6.64
CA ILE A 65 -8.83 -5.12 -6.30
C ILE A 65 -9.02 -5.38 -4.82
N SER A 66 -9.01 -6.66 -4.45
CA SER A 66 -9.13 -7.08 -3.05
C SER A 66 -7.84 -6.83 -2.26
N ARG A 67 -7.96 -6.79 -0.92
CA ARG A 67 -6.82 -6.71 0.00
C ARG A 67 -5.83 -7.86 -0.22
N ALA A 68 -6.33 -9.07 -0.45
CA ALA A 68 -5.48 -10.24 -0.68
C ALA A 68 -4.60 -10.02 -1.93
N GLU A 69 -5.19 -9.59 -3.05
CA GLU A 69 -4.47 -9.33 -4.31
C GLU A 69 -3.47 -8.19 -4.18
N ALA A 70 -3.83 -7.13 -3.44
CA ALA A 70 -3.00 -5.95 -3.30
C ALA A 70 -1.74 -6.20 -2.45
N PHE A 71 -1.86 -6.96 -1.37
CA PHE A 71 -0.79 -7.13 -0.38
C PHE A 71 -0.02 -8.47 -0.54
N GLN A 72 -0.48 -9.39 -1.39
CA GLN A 72 0.23 -10.63 -1.70
C GLN A 72 1.74 -10.47 -1.99
N PRO A 73 2.20 -9.46 -2.77
CA PRO A 73 3.65 -9.28 -3.02
C PRO A 73 4.39 -8.70 -1.81
N LEU A 74 3.69 -8.01 -0.91
CA LEU A 74 4.28 -7.38 0.28
C LEU A 74 4.60 -8.40 1.36
N TYR A 75 3.86 -9.51 1.42
CA TYR A 75 4.04 -10.60 2.38
C TYR A 75 4.70 -11.85 1.79
N SER A 76 5.13 -11.80 0.53
CA SER A 76 5.90 -12.88 -0.08
C SER A 76 7.31 -12.86 0.52
N VAL A 77 7.44 -13.43 1.72
CA VAL A 77 8.71 -13.66 2.41
C VAL A 77 9.49 -14.69 1.58
N GLY A 78 10.42 -14.20 0.76
CA GLY A 78 11.56 -14.95 0.24
C GLY A 78 11.35 -16.43 -0.13
N GLN A 79 10.59 -16.72 -1.18
CA GLN A 79 10.71 -18.02 -1.86
C GLN A 79 12.00 -18.13 -2.71
N HIS A 80 13.03 -17.30 -2.44
CA HIS A 80 14.32 -17.33 -3.13
C HIS A 80 15.50 -17.58 -2.18
N ARG A 81 15.36 -18.59 -1.31
CA ARG A 81 16.49 -19.32 -0.72
C ARG A 81 16.17 -20.81 -0.76
N THR A 82 16.34 -21.41 -1.93
CA THR A 82 16.67 -22.83 -2.02
C THR A 82 17.94 -22.97 -2.85
N ASN A 83 18.77 -23.88 -2.36
CA ASN A 83 20.22 -24.02 -2.50
C ASN A 83 20.63 -24.60 -3.86
#